data_AF-A0A9Y2IKU8-F1
#
_entry.id   AF-A0A9Y2IKU8-F1
#
_cell.length_a   1.000
_cell.length_b   1.000
_cell.length_c   1.000
_cell.angle_alpha   90.00
_cell.angle_beta   90.00
_cell.angle_gamma   90.00
#
_symmetry.space_group_name_H-M   'P 1'
#
loop_
_entity.id
_entity.type
_entity.pdbx_description
1 polymer ?
#
loop_
_entity_poly.entity_id
_entity_poly.type
_entity_poly.pdbx_seq_one_letter_code
_entity_poly.pdbx_strand_id
1 'polypeptide(L)'
;MPADRRYRAARIRGADEWAAAATAAAESTGIALDVHRVGRADSFTDTTGGFCAAYGIGSTGLVLVRPDGVVAWRASDETQVAAGTVVTALTSALGHAELPRAAEPAVHS
;
A
#
# COMPACT_ATOMS: atom_id res chain seq x y z
N MET A 1 -9.86 10.78 -23.90
CA MET A 1 -8.71 10.34 -23.09
C MET A 1 -9.14 10.38 -21.63
N PRO A 2 -9.60 9.28 -21.00
CA PRO A 2 -9.87 9.33 -19.57
C PRO A 2 -8.54 9.55 -18.83
N ALA A 3 -8.59 10.42 -17.82
CA ALA A 3 -7.43 10.90 -17.09
C ALA A 3 -6.57 9.77 -16.54
N ASP A 4 -5.26 9.99 -16.59
CA ASP A 4 -4.15 9.21 -16.03
C ASP A 4 -4.32 9.04 -14.48
N ARG A 5 -5.32 8.28 -14.03
CA ARG A 5 -5.54 7.97 -12.62
C ARG A 5 -4.58 6.85 -12.21
N ARG A 6 -3.36 7.25 -11.87
CA ARG A 6 -2.35 6.35 -11.30
C ARG A 6 -2.55 6.23 -9.80
N TYR A 7 -2.70 5.00 -9.33
CA TYR A 7 -2.64 4.70 -7.90
C TYR A 7 -1.18 4.61 -7.48
N ARG A 8 -0.88 4.98 -6.23
CA ARG A 8 0.47 4.89 -5.67
C ARG A 8 0.46 3.91 -4.51
N ALA A 9 1.36 2.95 -4.53
CA ALA A 9 1.63 2.05 -3.41
C ALA A 9 3.01 2.36 -2.84
N ALA A 10 3.15 2.39 -1.52
CA ALA A 10 4.42 2.65 -0.85
C ALA A 10 4.73 1.52 0.13
N ARG A 11 5.93 0.93 0.00
CA ARG A 11 6.41 -0.20 0.79
C ARG A 11 7.70 0.12 1.53
N ILE A 12 7.97 -0.57 2.63
CA ILE A 12 9.24 -0.45 3.37
C ILE A 12 10.33 -1.36 2.76
N ARG A 13 11.60 -1.11 3.12
CA ARG A 13 12.76 -1.93 2.75
C ARG A 13 12.61 -3.37 3.29
N GLY A 14 12.72 -4.37 2.41
CA GLY A 14 12.57 -5.80 2.74
C GLY A 14 11.26 -6.41 2.24
N ALA A 15 10.26 -5.57 1.98
CA ALA A 15 8.92 -5.99 1.58
C ALA A 15 8.82 -6.23 0.04
N ASP A 16 9.68 -7.07 -0.52
CA ASP A 16 9.75 -7.28 -1.98
C ASP A 16 8.56 -8.07 -2.54
N GLU A 17 7.95 -8.92 -1.71
CA GLU A 17 6.74 -9.69 -2.04
C GLU A 17 5.57 -8.78 -2.42
N TRP A 18 5.47 -7.59 -1.81
CA TRP A 18 4.47 -6.60 -2.18
C TRP A 18 4.66 -6.03 -3.59
N ALA A 19 5.89 -5.97 -4.11
CA ALA A 19 6.12 -5.50 -5.47
C ALA A 19 5.56 -6.50 -6.48
N ALA A 20 5.77 -7.81 -6.26
CA ALA A 20 5.20 -8.86 -7.09
C ALA A 20 3.66 -8.87 -7.01
N ALA A 21 3.10 -8.77 -5.80
CA ALA A 21 1.66 -8.72 -5.60
C ALA A 21 1.02 -7.47 -6.24
N ALA A 22 1.70 -6.32 -6.17
CA ALA A 22 1.27 -5.08 -6.80
C ALA A 22 1.28 -5.16 -8.33
N THR A 23 2.33 -5.73 -8.93
CA THR A 23 2.40 -5.95 -10.38
C THR A 23 1.28 -6.86 -10.85
N ALA A 24 1.10 -8.02 -10.21
CA ALA A 24 0.03 -8.95 -10.53
C ALA A 24 -1.36 -8.30 -10.40
N ALA A 25 -1.53 -7.42 -9.40
CA ALA A 25 -2.79 -6.70 -9.21
C ALA A 25 -3.04 -5.64 -10.28
N ALA A 26 -2.01 -4.90 -10.69
CA ALA A 26 -2.10 -3.94 -11.78
C ALA A 26 -2.50 -4.61 -13.09
N GLU A 27 -1.88 -5.76 -13.41
CA GLU A 27 -2.21 -6.56 -14.61
C GLU A 27 -3.64 -7.10 -14.55
N SER A 28 -4.06 -7.64 -13.41
CA SER A 28 -5.40 -8.22 -13.24
C SER A 28 -6.52 -7.19 -13.27
N THR A 29 -6.26 -5.96 -12.84
CA THR A 29 -7.28 -4.89 -12.74
C THR A 29 -7.22 -3.89 -13.90
N GLY A 30 -6.12 -3.88 -14.68
CA GLY A 30 -5.89 -2.92 -15.75
C GLY A 30 -5.57 -1.50 -15.26
N ILE A 31 -5.18 -1.34 -13.99
CA ILE A 31 -4.91 -0.04 -13.36
C ILE A 31 -3.41 0.22 -13.34
N ALA A 32 -3.02 1.45 -13.68
CA ALA A 32 -1.66 1.90 -13.49
C ALA A 32 -1.35 2.07 -11.99
N LEU A 33 -0.49 1.21 -11.46
CA LEU A 33 -0.03 1.22 -10.07
C LEU A 33 1.46 1.52 -10.01
N ASP A 34 1.83 2.62 -9.34
CA ASP A 34 3.23 2.98 -9.10
C ASP A 34 3.66 2.49 -7.72
N VAL A 35 4.71 1.66 -7.65
CA VAL A 35 5.18 1.05 -6.39
C VAL A 35 6.47 1.72 -5.94
N HIS A 36 6.38 2.57 -4.93
CA HIS A 36 7.50 3.27 -4.33
C HIS A 36 8.07 2.52 -3.13
N ARG A 37 9.40 2.56 -2.99
CA ARG A 37 10.09 2.09 -1.78
C ARG A 37 10.41 3.27 -0.88
N VAL A 38 9.93 3.22 0.35
CA VAL A 38 10.20 4.20 1.41
C VAL A 38 11.53 3.89 2.08
N GLY A 39 12.30 4.93 2.41
CA GLY A 39 13.62 4.84 3.04
C GLY A 39 14.78 4.75 2.05
N ARG A 40 14.52 4.91 0.74
CA ARG A 40 15.56 5.11 -0.28
C ARG A 40 15.55 6.57 -0.73
N ALA A 41 16.74 7.16 -0.83
CA ALA A 41 16.94 8.57 -1.16
C ALA A 41 16.27 9.02 -2.49
N ASP A 42 16.00 8.07 -3.39
CA ASP A 42 15.54 8.33 -4.75
C ASP A 42 14.00 8.31 -4.95
N SER A 43 13.18 8.07 -3.92
CA SER A 43 11.72 8.05 -4.11
C SER A 43 10.92 8.61 -2.94
N PHE A 44 11.10 8.07 -1.72
CA PHE A 44 10.43 8.54 -0.52
C PHE A 44 11.40 8.45 0.66
N THR A 45 12.03 9.56 0.99
CA THR A 45 12.95 9.64 2.12
C THR A 45 12.15 9.85 3.39
N ASP A 46 12.11 8.82 4.24
CA ASP A 46 11.59 8.95 5.61
C ASP A 46 12.69 9.51 6.50
N THR A 47 12.90 10.82 6.44
CA THR A 47 13.98 11.53 7.16
C THR A 47 13.88 11.36 8.67
N THR A 48 12.66 11.16 9.19
CA THR A 48 12.37 11.09 10.63
C THR A 48 12.20 9.65 11.13
N GLY A 49 12.20 8.64 10.24
CA GLY A 49 11.88 7.26 10.62
C GLY A 49 10.40 7.08 11.06
N GLY A 50 9.55 8.05 10.72
CA GLY A 50 8.18 8.17 11.24
C GLY A 50 7.12 7.58 10.32
N PHE A 51 7.47 7.14 9.12
CA PHE A 51 6.50 6.68 8.13
C PHE A 51 5.67 5.49 8.65
N CYS A 52 6.34 4.50 9.24
CA CYS A 52 5.70 3.34 9.86
C CYS A 52 4.68 3.76 10.93
N ALA A 53 5.06 4.68 11.82
CA ALA A 53 4.19 5.19 12.87
C ALA A 53 3.03 6.05 12.32
N ALA A 54 3.31 6.91 11.34
CA ALA A 54 2.33 7.81 10.74
C ALA A 54 1.23 7.06 9.96
N TYR A 55 1.63 6.01 9.22
CA TYR A 55 0.70 5.19 8.45
C TYR A 55 0.20 3.96 9.22
N GLY A 56 0.74 3.68 10.41
CA GLY A 56 0.40 2.52 11.23
C GLY A 56 0.75 1.20 10.53
N ILE A 57 1.92 1.14 9.87
CA ILE A 57 2.43 -0.06 9.22
C ILE A 57 3.77 -0.47 9.85
N GLY A 58 4.09 -1.75 9.78
CA GLY A 58 5.37 -2.31 10.21
C GLY A 58 6.47 -2.24 9.15
N SER A 59 7.65 -2.75 9.50
CA SER A 59 8.85 -2.74 8.67
C SER A 59 8.74 -3.52 7.36
N THR A 60 7.68 -4.32 7.20
CA THR A 60 7.39 -5.10 5.98
C THR A 60 5.98 -4.84 5.45
N GLY A 61 5.36 -3.72 5.86
CA GLY A 61 4.02 -3.32 5.44
C GLY A 61 3.96 -2.61 4.08
N LEU A 62 2.73 -2.36 3.65
CA LEU A 62 2.37 -1.67 2.40
C LEU A 62 1.24 -0.68 2.66
N VAL A 63 1.31 0.51 2.07
CA VAL A 63 0.18 1.44 2.02
C VAL A 63 -0.20 1.75 0.58
N LEU A 64 -1.49 1.73 0.29
CA LEU A 64 -2.07 2.14 -0.98
C LEU A 64 -2.67 3.54 -0.82
N VAL A 65 -2.30 4.44 -1.71
CA VAL A 65 -2.71 5.85 -1.70
C VAL A 65 -3.39 6.16 -3.03
N ARG A 66 -4.56 6.77 -2.93
CA ARG A 66 -5.32 7.25 -4.10
C ARG A 66 -4.60 8.42 -4.76
N PRO A 67 -4.85 8.69 -6.05
CA PRO A 67 -4.35 9.89 -6.73
C PRO A 67 -4.76 11.19 -6.01
N ASP A 68 -5.84 11.16 -5.23
CA ASP A 68 -6.33 12.29 -4.44
C ASP A 68 -5.52 12.54 -3.14
N GLY A 69 -4.50 11.71 -2.85
CA GLY A 69 -3.65 11.81 -1.66
C GLY A 69 -4.19 11.11 -0.40
N VAL A 70 -5.34 10.44 -0.51
CA VAL A 70 -5.97 9.72 0.62
C VAL A 70 -5.52 8.26 0.66
N VAL A 71 -5.23 7.74 1.85
CA VAL A 71 -4.92 6.32 2.06
C VAL A 71 -6.15 5.48 1.71
N ALA A 72 -6.02 4.68 0.65
CA ALA A 72 -7.05 3.79 0.14
C ALA A 72 -7.04 2.42 0.82
N TRP A 73 -5.92 2.00 1.39
CA TRP A 73 -5.76 0.73 2.13
C TRP A 73 -4.35 0.65 2.73
N ARG A 74 -4.16 -0.18 3.76
CA ARG A 74 -2.83 -0.46 4.35
C ARG A 74 -2.73 -1.90 4.86
N ALA A 75 -1.53 -2.45 4.84
CA ALA A 75 -1.13 -3.68 5.50
C ALA A 75 0.04 -3.40 6.45
N SER A 76 -0.03 -4.00 7.63
CA SER A 76 0.97 -3.85 8.68
C SER A 76 2.25 -4.61 8.36
N ASP A 77 2.14 -5.81 7.80
CA ASP A 77 3.30 -6.71 7.62
C ASP A 77 3.09 -7.64 6.41
N GLU A 78 4.17 -8.28 5.96
CA GLU A 78 4.17 -9.22 4.83
C GLU A 78 3.30 -10.46 5.05
N THR A 79 2.90 -10.76 6.29
CA THR A 79 1.95 -11.83 6.60
C THR A 79 0.60 -11.65 5.89
N GLN A 80 0.27 -10.41 5.51
CA GLN A 80 -0.94 -10.04 4.78
C GLN A 80 -0.75 -10.10 3.24
N VAL A 81 0.43 -10.51 2.77
CA VAL A 81 0.78 -10.64 1.33
C VAL A 81 0.18 -11.92 0.74
N ALA A 82 -1.14 -12.08 0.85
CA ALA A 82 -1.82 -13.14 0.11
C ALA A 82 -1.98 -12.76 -1.36
N ALA A 83 -1.90 -13.76 -2.24
CA ALA A 83 -2.20 -13.61 -3.66
C ALA A 83 -3.64 -13.11 -3.82
N GLY A 84 -3.79 -11.84 -4.20
CA GLY A 84 -5.10 -11.20 -4.36
C GLY A 84 -5.49 -10.20 -3.28
N THR A 85 -4.73 -10.04 -2.19
CA THR A 85 -4.99 -8.99 -1.19
C THR A 85 -4.93 -7.60 -1.84
N VAL A 86 -3.90 -7.35 -2.65
CA VAL A 86 -3.72 -6.06 -3.33
C VAL A 86 -4.81 -5.82 -4.39
N VAL A 87 -5.21 -6.86 -5.12
CA VAL A 87 -6.35 -6.81 -6.08
C VAL A 87 -7.65 -6.44 -5.36
N THR A 88 -7.92 -7.08 -4.23
CA THR A 88 -9.13 -6.83 -3.43
C THR A 88 -9.12 -5.42 -2.86
N ALA A 89 -7.97 -4.96 -2.35
CA ALA A 89 -7.78 -3.60 -1.86
C ALA A 89 -7.98 -2.56 -2.98
N LEU A 90 -7.41 -2.76 -4.17
CA LEU A 90 -7.59 -1.90 -5.34
C LEU A 90 -9.04 -1.87 -5.79
N THR A 91 -9.68 -3.03 -5.94
CA THR A 91 -11.08 -3.13 -6.37
C THR A 91 -12.02 -2.46 -5.37
N SER A 92 -11.77 -2.63 -4.07
CA SER A 92 -12.54 -1.95 -3.01
C SER A 92 -12.35 -0.43 -3.05
N ALA A 93 -11.12 0.03 -3.29
CA ALA A 93 -10.80 1.46 -3.44
C ALA A 93 -11.44 2.10 -4.69
N LEU A 94 -11.74 1.32 -5.72
CA LEU A 94 -12.45 1.77 -6.93
C LEU A 94 -13.98 1.74 -6.77
N GLY A 95 -14.51 0.77 -6.01
CA GLY A 95 -15.95 0.51 -5.90
C GLY A 95 -16.69 1.27 -4.79
N HIS A 96 -15.98 1.93 -3.88
CA HIS A 96 -16.52 2.66 -2.72
C HIS A 96 -17.45 1.80 -1.82
N ALA A 97 -16.86 1.00 -0.96
CA ALA A 97 -17.43 0.66 0.35
C ALA A 97 -16.29 0.70 1.37
N GLU A 98 -16.59 1.25 2.55
CA GLU A 98 -15.77 1.21 3.75
C GLU A 98 -14.87 -0.03 3.82
N LEU A 99 -13.55 0.20 3.85
CA LEU A 99 -12.61 -0.90 4.07
C LEU A 99 -12.86 -1.48 5.46
N PRO A 100 -12.85 -2.80 5.65
CA PRO A 100 -12.79 -3.35 6.98
C PRO A 100 -11.51 -2.80 7.64
N ARG A 101 -11.69 -2.15 8.79
CA ARG A 101 -10.62 -1.62 9.63
C ARG A 101 -9.66 -2.76 9.95
N ALA A 102 -8.56 -2.87 9.21
CA ALA A 102 -7.50 -3.80 9.53
C ALA A 102 -6.80 -3.31 10.80
N ALA A 103 -7.09 -4.06 11.87
CA ALA A 103 -6.42 -4.20 13.16
C ALA A 103 -5.70 -2.94 13.70
N GLU A 104 -6.31 -2.35 14.74
CA GLU A 104 -5.53 -1.67 15.78
C GLU A 104 -4.42 -2.63 16.24
N PRO A 105 -3.13 -2.23 16.20
CA PRO A 105 -2.12 -3.00 16.89
C PRO A 105 -2.46 -2.92 18.37
N ALA A 106 -2.74 -4.08 18.98
CA ALA A 106 -2.90 -4.20 20.41
C ALA A 106 -1.64 -3.63 21.07
N VAL A 107 -1.80 -2.48 21.72
CA VAL A 107 -0.88 -2.00 22.73
C VAL A 107 -0.88 -3.04 23.85
N HIS A 108 0.12 -3.91 23.86
CA HIS A 108 0.40 -4.72 25.05
C HIS A 108 1.40 -3.94 25.90
N SER A 109 0.92 -3.61 27.10
CA SER A 109 1.58 -2.82 28.14
C SER A 109 2.85 -3.46 28.70
#